data_AF-A0A1Y3NL61-F1
#
_entry.id   AF-A0A1Y3NL61-F1
#
_cell.length_a   1.000
_cell.length_b   1.000
_cell.length_c   1.000
_cell.angle_alpha   90.00
_cell.angle_beta   90.00
_cell.angle_gamma   90.00
#
_symmetry.space_group_name_H-M   'P 1'
#
loop_
_entity.id
_entity.type
_entity.pdbx_description
1 polymer ?
#
loop_
_entity_poly.entity_id
_entity_poly.type
_entity_poly.pdbx_seq_one_letter_code
_entity_poly.pdbx_strand_id
1 'polypeptide(L)'
;MTSEIDIATDKIVAGAPRTSEFEDYKYFHDTLVTLIEYNMTAPYRFSIYGALVEHRAVCEGYGESFKLLARKIGLDVICVPSKEHLWNYARIDNHWYLVDITFDDPGTTNKNGELVYASGNGSNVIYTYFMVGEDFFTTHSYSIKSHTINKSLTYVKNTKEFEFPELSEISYTIKYKGQLSSNLMNSMMDGALSSYSFNPIRSLIQSILFGFILIYII
;
A
#
# COMPACT_ATOMS: atom_id res chain seq x y z
N MET A 1 21.89 -8.82 16.61
CA MET A 1 21.99 -9.34 15.23
C MET A 1 20.85 -8.70 14.46
N THR A 2 21.15 -7.93 13.41
CA THR A 2 20.13 -7.27 12.58
C THR A 2 19.41 -8.33 11.73
N SER A 3 18.08 -8.33 11.74
CA SER A 3 17.29 -9.30 10.95
C SER A 3 17.22 -8.92 9.47
N GLU A 4 16.86 -9.85 8.58
CA GLU A 4 16.61 -9.53 7.16
C GLU A 4 15.47 -8.51 6.98
N ILE A 5 14.46 -8.57 7.86
CA ILE A 5 13.37 -7.58 7.89
C ILE A 5 13.93 -6.19 8.22
N ASP A 6 14.82 -6.09 9.22
CA ASP A 6 15.44 -4.79 9.58
C ASP A 6 16.25 -4.24 8.40
N ILE A 7 17.02 -5.08 7.71
CA ILE A 7 17.81 -4.66 6.53
C ILE A 7 16.90 -4.15 5.41
N ALA A 8 15.85 -4.89 5.06
CA ALA A 8 14.90 -4.49 4.01
C ALA A 8 14.16 -3.20 4.39
N THR A 9 13.72 -3.11 5.65
CA THR A 9 13.01 -1.95 6.20
C THR A 9 13.89 -0.71 6.18
N ASP A 10 15.12 -0.79 6.70
CA ASP A 10 16.06 0.35 6.76
C ASP A 10 16.39 0.86 5.37
N LYS A 11 16.54 -0.05 4.40
CA LYS A 11 16.83 0.30 3.02
C LYS A 11 15.69 1.07 2.37
N ILE A 12 14.43 0.65 2.55
CA ILE A 12 13.27 1.36 2.01
C ILE A 12 13.11 2.71 2.71
N VAL A 13 13.20 2.73 4.05
CA VAL A 13 13.06 3.96 4.84
C VAL A 13 14.13 5.00 4.51
N ALA A 14 15.34 4.58 4.15
CA ALA A 14 16.40 5.49 3.72
C ALA A 14 16.06 6.25 2.42
N GLY A 15 15.15 5.74 1.59
CA GLY A 15 14.70 6.38 0.36
C GLY A 15 13.46 7.27 0.51
N ALA A 16 12.85 7.33 1.70
CA ALA A 16 11.66 8.15 1.94
C ALA A 16 11.98 9.65 1.73
N PRO A 17 11.18 10.40 0.94
CA PRO A 17 11.45 11.81 0.61
C PRO A 17 11.60 12.75 1.80
N ARG A 18 10.82 12.54 2.87
CA ARG A 18 10.72 13.38 4.08
C ARG A 18 10.40 14.85 3.79
N THR A 19 9.61 15.08 2.75
CA THR A 19 9.15 16.41 2.33
C THR A 19 7.75 16.73 2.86
N SER A 20 6.88 15.73 2.96
CA SER A 20 5.56 15.80 3.60
C SER A 20 5.07 14.39 3.95
N GLU A 21 4.12 14.29 4.88
CA GLU A 21 3.47 13.02 5.23
C GLU A 21 2.89 12.35 3.98
N PHE A 22 2.23 13.12 3.12
CA PHE A 22 1.64 12.63 1.87
C PHE A 22 2.67 12.01 0.93
N GLU A 23 3.79 12.69 0.68
CA GLU A 23 4.83 12.19 -0.22
C GLU A 23 5.53 10.95 0.35
N ASP A 24 5.70 10.88 1.67
CA ASP A 24 6.25 9.69 2.34
C ASP A 24 5.30 8.49 2.25
N TYR A 25 4.01 8.69 2.50
CA TYR A 25 3.02 7.63 2.32
C TYR A 25 2.94 7.16 0.87
N LYS A 26 2.99 8.09 -0.09
CA LYS A 26 2.97 7.77 -1.51
C LYS A 26 4.22 6.98 -1.91
N TYR A 27 5.38 7.36 -1.39
CA TYR A 27 6.62 6.62 -1.61
C TYR A 27 6.53 5.18 -1.11
N PHE A 28 6.02 4.95 0.10
CA PHE A 28 5.85 3.60 0.63
C PHE A 28 4.79 2.81 -0.13
N HIS A 29 3.68 3.44 -0.50
CA HIS A 29 2.66 2.86 -1.36
C HIS A 29 3.27 2.34 -2.67
N ASP A 30 3.90 3.23 -3.45
CA ASP A 30 4.47 2.89 -4.75
C ASP A 30 5.55 1.81 -4.63
N THR A 31 6.35 1.88 -3.58
CA THR A 31 7.39 0.88 -3.29
C THR A 31 6.78 -0.50 -3.06
N LEU A 32 5.72 -0.60 -2.25
CA LEU A 32 5.10 -1.88 -1.92
C LEU A 32 4.35 -2.47 -3.12
N VAL A 33 3.63 -1.66 -3.91
CA VAL A 33 3.00 -2.10 -5.18
C VAL A 33 4.06 -2.59 -6.17
N THR A 34 5.23 -1.95 -6.20
CA THR A 34 6.32 -2.35 -7.11
C THR A 34 7.05 -3.59 -6.61
N LEU A 35 7.16 -3.77 -5.29
CA LEU A 35 7.97 -4.81 -4.69
C LEU A 35 7.24 -6.15 -4.60
N ILE A 36 5.96 -6.12 -4.21
CA ILE A 36 5.24 -7.32 -3.76
C ILE A 36 4.44 -7.93 -4.90
N GLU A 37 4.60 -9.23 -5.12
CA GLU A 37 3.70 -10.06 -5.91
C GLU A 37 2.57 -10.59 -5.01
N TYR A 38 1.32 -10.28 -5.34
CA TYR A 38 0.17 -10.84 -4.63
C TYR A 38 0.10 -12.35 -4.81
N ASN A 39 0.29 -13.11 -3.74
CA ASN A 39 0.44 -14.56 -3.82
C ASN A 39 -0.25 -15.29 -2.65
N MET A 40 -1.31 -16.03 -2.96
CA MET A 40 -2.11 -16.77 -1.97
C MET A 40 -1.50 -18.11 -1.54
N THR A 41 -0.48 -18.61 -2.25
CA THR A 41 0.14 -19.92 -1.97
C THR A 41 1.50 -19.80 -1.30
N ALA A 42 2.08 -18.59 -1.25
CA ALA A 42 3.35 -18.34 -0.60
C ALA A 42 3.30 -18.67 0.91
N PRO A 43 4.37 -19.27 1.46
CA PRO A 43 4.38 -19.77 2.85
C PRO A 43 4.27 -18.63 3.87
N TYR A 44 4.93 -17.50 3.62
CA TYR A 44 4.98 -16.35 4.53
C TYR A 44 4.03 -15.23 4.15
N ARG A 45 3.01 -15.51 3.33
CA ARG A 45 2.17 -14.51 2.66
C ARG A 45 1.45 -13.49 3.57
N PHE A 46 1.23 -13.83 4.84
CA PHE A 46 0.57 -12.96 5.81
C PHE A 46 1.54 -12.06 6.59
N SER A 47 2.84 -12.16 6.32
CA SER A 47 3.87 -11.54 7.17
C SER A 47 4.64 -10.43 6.45
N ILE A 48 5.24 -9.55 7.26
CA ILE A 48 6.22 -8.55 6.80
C ILE A 48 7.42 -9.24 6.12
N TYR A 49 7.82 -10.43 6.58
CA TYR A 49 8.88 -11.19 5.93
C TYR A 49 8.49 -11.60 4.50
N GLY A 50 7.28 -12.14 4.33
CA GLY A 50 6.75 -12.48 3.00
C GLY A 50 6.71 -11.28 2.07
N ALA A 51 6.30 -10.12 2.58
CA ALA A 51 6.22 -8.88 1.81
C ALA A 51 7.59 -8.25 1.50
N LEU A 52 8.41 -7.96 2.51
CA LEU A 52 9.63 -7.16 2.37
C LEU A 52 10.89 -7.97 2.03
N VAL A 53 10.89 -9.30 2.28
CA VAL A 53 12.05 -10.16 2.04
C VAL A 53 11.78 -11.13 0.88
N GLU A 54 10.65 -11.84 0.90
CA GLU A 54 10.31 -12.79 -0.18
C GLU A 54 9.54 -12.17 -1.35
N HIS A 55 9.08 -10.92 -1.19
CA HIS A 55 8.32 -10.18 -2.18
C HIS A 55 7.03 -10.89 -2.63
N ARG A 56 6.43 -11.71 -1.76
CA ARG A 56 5.20 -12.47 -2.01
C ARG A 56 4.29 -12.42 -0.80
N ALA A 57 3.15 -11.74 -0.93
CA ALA A 57 2.23 -11.57 0.18
C ALA A 57 0.77 -11.47 -0.26
N VAL A 58 -0.14 -11.52 0.72
CA VAL A 58 -1.53 -11.10 0.58
C VAL A 58 -1.77 -9.83 1.40
N CYS A 59 -3.01 -9.35 1.46
CA CYS A 59 -3.39 -8.07 2.07
C CYS A 59 -2.75 -7.78 3.44
N GLU A 60 -2.68 -8.78 4.31
CA GLU A 60 -2.03 -8.64 5.62
C GLU A 60 -0.54 -8.27 5.52
N GLY A 61 0.21 -8.90 4.62
CA GLY A 61 1.62 -8.58 4.41
C GLY A 61 1.84 -7.19 3.80
N TYR A 62 0.96 -6.75 2.89
CA TYR A 62 0.98 -5.36 2.37
C TYR A 62 0.73 -4.36 3.50
N GLY A 63 -0.37 -4.55 4.25
CA GLY A 63 -0.80 -3.58 5.24
C GLY A 63 0.09 -3.51 6.48
N GLU A 64 0.62 -4.64 6.94
CA GLU A 64 1.61 -4.68 8.04
C GLU A 64 2.94 -4.04 7.63
N SER A 65 3.38 -4.25 6.39
CA SER A 65 4.62 -3.65 5.89
C SER A 65 4.49 -2.13 5.74
N PHE A 66 3.37 -1.64 5.20
CA PHE A 66 3.10 -0.20 5.12
C PHE A 66 3.11 0.45 6.50
N LYS A 67 2.42 -0.17 7.47
CA LYS A 67 2.42 0.29 8.86
C LYS A 67 3.84 0.31 9.45
N LEU A 68 4.64 -0.73 9.24
CA LEU A 68 6.02 -0.79 9.74
C LEU A 68 6.87 0.36 9.15
N LEU A 69 6.86 0.51 7.82
CA LEU A 69 7.67 1.51 7.11
C LEU A 69 7.32 2.94 7.55
N ALA A 70 6.02 3.25 7.57
CA ALA A 70 5.53 4.57 7.96
C ALA A 70 5.85 4.89 9.43
N ARG A 71 5.54 3.97 10.36
CA ARG A 71 5.79 4.18 11.80
C ARG A 71 7.28 4.29 12.12
N LYS A 72 8.16 3.67 11.33
CA LYS A 72 9.61 3.80 11.50
C LYS A 72 10.11 5.23 11.30
N ILE A 73 9.41 6.05 10.51
CA ILE A 73 9.75 7.47 10.31
C ILE A 73 8.84 8.43 11.10
N GLY A 74 8.02 7.90 12.01
CA GLY A 74 7.17 8.70 12.90
C GLY A 74 5.79 9.04 12.35
N LEU A 75 5.35 8.40 11.26
CA LEU A 75 4.01 8.56 10.71
C LEU A 75 3.01 7.61 11.37
N ASP A 76 1.79 8.08 11.58
CA ASP A 76 0.74 7.29 12.24
C ASP A 76 -0.08 6.48 11.25
N VAL A 77 0.09 5.15 11.33
CA VAL A 77 -0.66 4.17 10.54
C VAL A 77 -1.16 3.06 11.45
N ILE A 78 -2.40 2.62 11.23
CA ILE A 78 -2.98 1.45 11.85
C ILE A 78 -3.46 0.45 10.79
N CYS A 79 -3.50 -0.83 11.14
CA CYS A 79 -4.16 -1.85 10.33
C CYS A 79 -5.63 -1.92 10.72
N VAL A 80 -6.50 -2.03 9.72
CA VAL A 80 -7.94 -2.13 9.89
C VAL A 80 -8.41 -3.43 9.24
N PRO A 81 -8.89 -4.40 10.03
CA PRO A 81 -9.34 -5.68 9.50
C PRO A 81 -10.85 -5.66 9.19
N SER A 82 -11.25 -6.31 8.10
CA SER A 82 -12.61 -6.83 7.92
C SER A 82 -12.63 -8.34 8.20
N LYS A 83 -13.69 -9.02 7.75
CA LYS A 83 -13.79 -10.48 7.87
C LYS A 83 -12.80 -11.22 6.96
N GLU A 84 -12.52 -10.65 5.80
CA GLU A 84 -11.76 -11.32 4.72
C GLU A 84 -10.63 -10.45 4.14
N HIS A 85 -10.44 -9.24 4.67
CA HIS A 85 -9.48 -8.28 4.16
C HIS A 85 -8.79 -7.47 5.27
N LEU A 86 -7.66 -6.84 4.95
CA LEU A 86 -6.95 -5.92 5.81
C LEU A 86 -6.42 -4.76 4.97
N TRP A 87 -6.68 -3.53 5.42
CA TRP A 87 -6.16 -2.29 4.85
C TRP A 87 -5.60 -1.41 5.96
N ASN A 88 -5.23 -0.17 5.64
CA ASN A 88 -4.70 0.77 6.60
C ASN A 88 -5.52 2.05 6.72
N TYR A 89 -5.51 2.63 7.92
CA TYR A 89 -5.77 4.06 8.09
C TYR A 89 -4.45 4.77 8.35
N ALA A 90 -4.20 5.85 7.61
CA ALA A 90 -3.02 6.71 7.71
C ALA A 90 -3.43 8.12 8.10
N ARG A 91 -2.68 8.77 8.99
CA ARG A 91 -2.99 10.10 9.51
C ARG A 91 -2.19 11.18 8.79
N ILE A 92 -2.86 12.26 8.37
CA ILE A 92 -2.25 13.51 7.88
C ILE A 92 -2.96 14.68 8.56
N ASP A 93 -2.24 15.63 9.13
CA ASP A 93 -2.80 16.84 9.77
C ASP A 93 -3.97 16.53 10.74
N ASN A 94 -3.83 15.50 11.59
CA ASN A 94 -4.85 15.01 12.53
C ASN A 94 -6.12 14.39 11.91
N HIS A 95 -6.17 14.19 10.60
CA HIS A 95 -7.27 13.51 9.92
C HIS A 95 -6.83 12.11 9.48
N TRP A 96 -7.72 11.14 9.55
CA TRP A 96 -7.44 9.77 9.13
C TRP A 96 -8.01 9.51 7.74
N TYR A 97 -7.23 8.81 6.93
CA TYR A 97 -7.57 8.45 5.56
C TYR A 97 -7.36 6.97 5.34
N LEU A 98 -8.21 6.37 4.50
CA LEU A 98 -8.07 5.00 4.05
C LEU A 98 -6.92 4.91 3.04
N VAL A 99 -6.09 3.89 3.23
CA VAL A 99 -5.05 3.45 2.29
C VAL A 99 -5.19 1.93 2.12
N ASP A 100 -5.46 1.47 0.89
CA ASP A 100 -5.46 0.05 0.55
C ASP A 100 -4.54 -0.26 -0.62
N ILE A 101 -3.28 -0.56 -0.29
CA ILE A 101 -2.23 -0.89 -1.27
C ILE A 101 -2.54 -2.18 -2.01
N THR A 102 -3.27 -3.11 -1.39
CA THR A 102 -3.59 -4.39 -2.03
C THR A 102 -4.57 -4.18 -3.18
N PHE A 103 -5.57 -3.32 -2.98
CA PHE A 103 -6.55 -2.99 -4.01
C PHE A 103 -5.99 -2.00 -5.04
N ASP A 104 -4.98 -1.21 -4.68
CA ASP A 104 -4.23 -0.33 -5.59
C ASP A 104 -3.06 -1.02 -6.33
N ASP A 105 -2.81 -2.31 -6.08
CA ASP A 105 -1.93 -3.18 -6.86
C ASP A 105 -2.75 -4.12 -7.76
N PRO A 106 -3.30 -3.62 -8.89
CA PRO A 106 -4.11 -4.45 -9.76
C PRO A 106 -3.23 -5.48 -10.46
N GLY A 107 -3.18 -6.69 -9.91
CA GLY A 107 -2.90 -7.89 -10.69
C GLY A 107 -3.98 -7.99 -11.77
N THR A 108 -3.70 -7.49 -12.97
CA THR A 108 -4.73 -7.34 -13.99
C THR A 108 -4.85 -8.65 -14.75
N THR A 109 -6.04 -9.24 -14.75
CA THR A 109 -6.40 -10.29 -15.71
C THR A 109 -7.27 -9.70 -16.82
N ASN A 110 -7.17 -10.23 -18.04
CA ASN A 110 -8.03 -9.82 -19.14
C ASN A 110 -9.44 -10.43 -18.96
N LYS A 111 -10.36 -10.12 -19.88
CA LYS A 111 -11.73 -10.67 -19.88
C LYS A 111 -11.80 -12.21 -19.96
N ASN A 112 -10.68 -12.86 -20.29
CA ASN A 112 -10.55 -14.31 -20.38
C ASN A 112 -9.93 -14.92 -19.11
N GLY A 113 -9.62 -14.10 -18.09
CA GLY A 113 -8.97 -14.52 -16.85
C GLY A 113 -7.45 -14.70 -16.97
N GLU A 114 -6.82 -14.29 -18.07
CA GLU A 114 -5.38 -14.41 -18.27
C GLU A 114 -4.65 -13.19 -17.68
N LEU A 115 -3.54 -13.41 -16.97
CA LEU A 115 -2.71 -12.33 -16.42
C LEU A 115 -2.18 -11.41 -17.55
N VAL A 116 -2.56 -10.14 -17.49
CA VAL A 116 -2.08 -9.03 -18.34
C VAL A 116 -0.85 -8.39 -17.70
N TYR A 117 -0.90 -8.17 -16.38
CA TYR A 117 0.21 -7.70 -15.57
C TYR A 117 0.25 -8.52 -14.28
N ALA A 118 1.40 -9.08 -13.95
CA ALA A 118 1.67 -9.57 -12.60
C ALA A 118 1.77 -8.36 -11.66
N SER A 119 1.16 -8.46 -10.48
CA SER A 119 1.48 -7.58 -9.34
C SER A 119 2.99 -7.54 -9.09
N GLY A 120 3.50 -6.47 -8.48
CA GLY A 120 4.93 -6.37 -8.20
C GLY A 120 5.79 -5.96 -9.41
N ASN A 121 5.24 -5.23 -10.38
CA ASN A 121 6.02 -4.70 -11.52
C ASN A 121 6.07 -3.17 -11.61
N GLY A 122 5.27 -2.46 -10.80
CA GLY A 122 5.26 -1.00 -10.69
C GLY A 122 4.76 -0.23 -11.93
N SER A 123 4.41 -0.92 -13.02
CA SER A 123 3.82 -0.32 -14.23
C SER A 123 2.30 -0.19 -14.15
N ASN A 124 1.70 -0.74 -13.09
CA ASN A 124 0.27 -0.83 -12.82
C ASN A 124 -0.16 -0.03 -11.58
N VAL A 125 0.72 0.83 -11.03
CA VAL A 125 0.39 1.62 -9.83
C VAL A 125 -0.80 2.53 -10.11
N ILE A 126 -1.88 2.34 -9.35
CA ILE A 126 -3.05 3.22 -9.30
C ILE A 126 -3.22 3.74 -7.87
N TYR A 127 -4.18 4.63 -7.66
CA TYR A 127 -4.37 5.33 -6.38
C TYR A 127 -5.85 5.46 -6.00
N THR A 128 -6.67 4.49 -6.42
CA THR A 128 -8.11 4.50 -6.19
C THR A 128 -8.44 4.49 -4.71
N TYR A 129 -7.65 3.76 -3.90
CA TYR A 129 -7.83 3.60 -2.47
C TYR A 129 -6.76 4.34 -1.64
N PHE A 130 -6.05 5.30 -2.23
CA PHE A 130 -4.96 6.02 -1.57
C PHE A 130 -5.42 7.39 -1.03
N MET A 131 -5.37 7.54 0.29
CA MET A 131 -5.69 8.77 1.02
C MET A 131 -7.13 9.24 0.85
N VAL A 132 -8.06 8.28 0.87
CA VAL A 132 -9.50 8.53 0.66
C VAL A 132 -10.27 8.67 1.98
N GLY A 133 -11.29 9.51 1.97
CA GLY A 133 -12.18 9.81 3.09
C GLY A 133 -13.50 9.04 3.00
N GLU A 134 -14.48 9.42 3.81
CA GLU A 134 -15.81 8.81 3.80
C GLU A 134 -16.56 9.05 2.48
N ASP A 135 -16.36 10.22 1.87
CA ASP A 135 -16.90 10.60 0.56
C ASP A 135 -16.62 9.58 -0.54
N PHE A 136 -15.51 8.85 -0.47
CA PHE A 136 -15.15 7.79 -1.41
C PHE A 136 -16.26 6.74 -1.57
N PHE A 137 -16.87 6.32 -0.45
CA PHE A 137 -17.89 5.28 -0.46
C PHE A 137 -19.20 5.72 -1.12
N THR A 138 -19.41 7.02 -1.34
CA THR A 138 -20.58 7.53 -2.08
C THR A 138 -20.52 7.18 -3.57
N THR A 139 -19.31 7.16 -4.14
CA THR A 139 -19.06 6.83 -5.55
C THR A 139 -18.54 5.41 -5.74
N HIS A 140 -18.00 4.80 -4.68
CA HIS A 140 -17.43 3.46 -4.67
C HIS A 140 -18.18 2.53 -3.69
N SER A 141 -19.50 2.55 -3.75
CA SER A 141 -20.36 1.79 -2.81
C SER A 141 -20.10 0.27 -2.83
N TYR A 142 -19.59 -0.27 -3.94
CA TYR A 142 -19.16 -1.66 -4.05
C TYR A 142 -18.00 -2.02 -3.09
N SER A 143 -17.20 -1.04 -2.67
CA SER A 143 -16.07 -1.21 -1.75
C SER A 143 -16.50 -1.29 -0.28
N ILE A 144 -17.73 -0.89 0.06
CA ILE A 144 -18.23 -0.88 1.45
C ILE A 144 -18.14 -2.27 2.07
N LYS A 145 -18.49 -3.30 1.29
CA LYS A 145 -18.51 -4.69 1.79
C LYS A 145 -17.12 -5.16 2.23
N SER A 146 -16.09 -4.91 1.40
CA SER A 146 -14.72 -5.33 1.72
C SER A 146 -14.08 -4.48 2.83
N HIS A 147 -14.51 -3.22 2.95
CA HIS A 147 -13.97 -2.21 3.89
C HIS A 147 -14.87 -1.96 5.11
N THR A 148 -15.67 -2.95 5.51
CA THR A 148 -16.42 -2.89 6.77
C THR A 148 -15.56 -3.41 7.91
N ILE A 149 -15.27 -2.54 8.89
CA ILE A 149 -14.46 -2.88 10.07
C ILE A 149 -15.07 -4.05 10.83
N ASN A 150 -14.29 -5.10 11.05
CA ASN A 150 -14.69 -6.25 11.84
C ASN A 150 -14.33 -6.06 13.32
N LYS A 151 -15.24 -5.42 14.07
CA LYS A 151 -15.10 -5.21 15.52
C LYS A 151 -15.08 -6.51 16.35
N SER A 152 -15.55 -7.63 15.79
CA SER A 152 -15.54 -8.91 16.50
C SER A 152 -14.13 -9.48 16.69
N LEU A 153 -13.18 -9.10 15.84
CA LEU A 153 -11.76 -9.48 16.00
C LEU A 153 -11.07 -8.72 17.14
N THR A 154 -11.65 -7.60 17.59
CA THR A 154 -11.12 -6.78 18.68
C THR A 154 -11.85 -7.00 20.00
N TYR A 155 -12.83 -7.90 20.04
CA TYR A 155 -13.62 -8.17 21.24
C TYR A 155 -12.90 -9.13 22.19
N VAL A 156 -12.61 -8.66 23.39
CA VAL A 156 -12.27 -9.52 24.53
C VAL A 156 -13.23 -9.22 25.67
N LYS A 157 -13.77 -10.27 26.29
CA LYS A 157 -14.74 -10.12 27.37
C LYS A 157 -14.15 -9.29 28.51
N ASN A 158 -14.91 -8.29 28.98
CA ASN A 158 -14.53 -7.36 30.06
C ASN A 158 -13.33 -6.44 29.75
N THR A 159 -13.01 -6.19 28.47
CA THR A 159 -11.97 -5.22 28.09
C THR A 159 -12.57 -4.01 27.36
N LYS A 160 -11.89 -2.86 27.43
CA LYS A 160 -12.18 -1.75 26.52
C LYS A 160 -11.80 -2.17 25.10
N GLU A 161 -12.78 -2.19 24.20
CA GLU A 161 -12.54 -2.43 22.77
C GLU A 161 -11.67 -1.32 22.18
N PHE A 162 -10.89 -1.67 21.16
CA PHE A 162 -10.17 -0.68 20.39
C PHE A 162 -11.17 0.17 19.58
N GLU A 163 -11.20 1.46 19.84
CA GLU A 163 -11.96 2.43 19.05
C GLU A 163 -11.12 2.82 17.83
N PHE A 164 -11.51 2.34 16.65
CA PHE A 164 -10.92 2.80 15.40
C PHE A 164 -11.25 4.28 15.19
N PRO A 165 -10.30 5.09 14.69
CA PRO A 165 -10.57 6.48 14.38
C PRO A 165 -11.57 6.59 13.20
N GLU A 166 -12.32 7.68 13.19
CA GLU A 166 -13.20 8.04 12.09
C GLU A 166 -12.38 8.56 10.91
N LEU A 167 -12.84 8.25 9.70
CA LEU A 167 -12.24 8.77 8.48
C LEU A 167 -12.57 10.25 8.32
N SER A 168 -11.70 10.99 7.65
CA SER A 168 -12.01 12.34 7.17
C SER A 168 -13.25 12.29 6.28
N GLU A 169 -14.17 13.24 6.45
CA GLU A 169 -15.38 13.34 5.62
C GLU A 169 -15.03 13.44 4.12
N ILE A 170 -13.99 14.22 3.80
CA ILE A 170 -13.52 14.46 2.43
C ILE A 170 -12.15 13.80 2.23
N SER A 171 -11.97 13.15 1.08
CA SER A 171 -10.70 12.58 0.64
C SER A 171 -9.60 13.64 0.56
N TYR A 172 -8.39 13.30 1.00
CA TYR A 172 -7.25 14.23 0.99
C TYR A 172 -7.00 14.74 -0.44
N THR A 173 -7.08 13.83 -1.40
CA THR A 173 -6.81 14.09 -2.82
C THR A 173 -7.82 15.05 -3.44
N ILE A 174 -9.06 15.07 -2.96
CA ILE A 174 -10.08 16.04 -3.37
C ILE A 174 -9.82 17.39 -2.71
N LYS A 175 -9.56 17.40 -1.40
CA LYS A 175 -9.29 18.63 -0.63
C LYS A 175 -8.08 19.40 -1.16
N TYR A 176 -7.02 18.70 -1.54
CA TYR A 176 -5.75 19.28 -2.00
C TYR A 176 -5.49 19.12 -3.50
N LYS A 177 -6.55 18.87 -4.30
CA LYS A 177 -6.47 18.61 -5.76
C LYS A 177 -5.57 19.59 -6.53
N GLY A 178 -5.60 20.88 -6.17
CA GLY A 178 -4.80 21.92 -6.83
C GLY A 178 -3.29 21.86 -6.57
N GLN A 179 -2.84 21.02 -5.64
CA GLN A 179 -1.43 20.86 -5.24
C GLN A 179 -0.83 19.53 -5.70
N LEU A 180 -1.65 18.62 -6.24
CA LEU A 180 -1.24 17.28 -6.64
C LEU A 180 -0.96 17.20 -8.14
N SER A 181 -0.02 16.33 -8.54
CA SER A 181 0.34 16.17 -9.96
C SER A 181 -0.82 15.64 -10.80
N SER A 182 -0.92 16.07 -12.06
CA SER A 182 -1.98 15.65 -12.99
C SER A 182 -2.03 14.14 -13.22
N ASN A 183 -0.89 13.46 -13.21
CA ASN A 183 -0.80 12.01 -13.40
C ASN A 183 -1.44 11.25 -12.24
N LEU A 184 -1.21 11.71 -11.00
CA LEU A 184 -1.83 11.16 -9.81
C LEU A 184 -3.35 11.36 -9.84
N MET A 185 -3.80 12.53 -10.26
CA MET A 185 -5.23 12.85 -10.36
C MET A 185 -5.95 12.00 -11.42
N ASN A 186 -5.33 11.78 -12.58
CA ASN A 186 -5.94 10.97 -13.64
C ASN A 186 -6.10 9.50 -13.20
N SER A 187 -5.09 8.92 -12.56
CA SER A 187 -5.19 7.53 -12.04
C SER A 187 -6.25 7.33 -10.97
N MET A 188 -6.60 8.38 -10.22
CA MET A 188 -7.67 8.33 -9.21
C MET A 188 -9.07 8.43 -9.85
N MET A 189 -9.19 9.09 -11.01
CA MET A 189 -10.45 9.25 -11.73
C MET A 189 -10.73 8.08 -12.69
N ASP A 190 -9.68 7.48 -13.27
CA ASP A 190 -9.73 6.41 -14.27
C ASP A 190 -9.83 5.00 -13.67
N GLY A 191 -10.53 4.85 -12.54
CA GLY A 191 -11.01 3.54 -12.05
C GLY A 191 -11.84 2.73 -13.08
N ALA A 192 -12.04 3.25 -14.29
CA ALA A 192 -12.31 2.50 -15.51
C ALA A 192 -11.06 2.46 -16.43
N LEU A 193 -10.25 1.40 -16.28
CA LEU A 193 -9.25 0.88 -17.24
C LEU A 193 -8.99 1.74 -18.51
N SER A 194 -8.05 2.68 -18.50
CA SER A 194 -7.36 3.07 -19.75
C SER A 194 -5.98 3.71 -19.58
N SER A 195 -5.01 3.07 -20.26
CA SER A 195 -3.82 3.65 -20.95
C SER A 195 -2.76 4.46 -20.19
N TYR A 196 -1.62 3.79 -19.94
CA TYR A 196 -0.20 4.24 -20.02
C TYR A 196 0.23 5.62 -19.46
N SER A 197 1.25 5.62 -18.58
CA SER A 197 2.44 6.51 -18.66
C SER A 197 3.55 6.12 -17.67
N PHE A 198 4.80 6.24 -18.12
CA PHE A 198 6.10 5.93 -17.50
C PHE A 198 6.37 6.67 -16.16
N ASN A 199 7.03 6.03 -15.18
CA ASN A 199 7.42 6.64 -13.89
C ASN A 199 8.94 6.43 -13.57
N PRO A 200 9.72 7.49 -13.26
CA PRO A 200 11.20 7.48 -13.11
C PRO A 200 11.82 6.65 -11.96
N ILE A 201 11.04 5.95 -11.14
CA ILE A 201 11.52 5.11 -10.02
C ILE A 201 12.32 3.88 -10.50
N ARG A 202 12.25 3.55 -11.81
CA ARG A 202 12.87 2.38 -12.44
C ARG A 202 14.41 2.31 -12.32
N SER A 203 15.13 3.42 -12.14
CA SER A 203 16.60 3.40 -12.09
C SER A 203 17.19 3.03 -10.73
N LEU A 204 16.44 3.17 -9.64
CA LEU A 204 16.92 2.89 -8.29
C LEU A 204 16.72 1.42 -7.88
N ILE A 205 15.70 0.76 -8.43
CA ILE A 205 15.37 -0.64 -8.11
C ILE A 205 16.15 -1.63 -9.02
N GLN A 206 16.45 -1.26 -10.27
CA GLN A 206 17.26 -2.12 -11.15
C GLN A 206 18.74 -2.21 -10.74
N SER A 207 19.30 -1.20 -10.08
CA SER A 207 20.67 -1.25 -9.54
C SER A 207 20.80 -2.19 -8.32
N ILE A 208 19.69 -2.47 -7.64
CA ILE A 208 19.62 -3.38 -6.49
C ILE A 208 19.57 -4.86 -6.92
N LEU A 209 18.95 -5.16 -8.07
CA LEU A 209 18.82 -6.53 -8.58
C LEU A 209 20.09 -7.06 -9.27
N PHE A 210 20.92 -6.18 -9.85
CA PHE A 210 22.16 -6.58 -10.55
C PHE A 210 23.44 -6.42 -9.71
N GLY A 211 23.36 -5.81 -8.52
CA GLY A 211 24.52 -5.52 -7.67
C GLY A 211 25.15 -6.72 -6.93
N PHE A 212 24.58 -7.93 -7.02
CA PHE A 212 25.04 -9.10 -6.27
C PHE A 212 25.60 -10.26 -7.12
N ILE A 213 25.78 -10.11 -8.44
CA ILE A 213 26.31 -11.20 -9.31
C ILE A 213 27.78 -10.99 -9.75
N LEU A 214 28.47 -9.92 -9.33
CA LEU A 214 29.84 -9.66 -9.78
C LEU A 214 30.91 -9.55 -8.68
N ILE A 215 30.91 -10.46 -7.71
CA ILE A 215 32.12 -10.73 -6.89
C ILE A 215 32.24 -12.24 -6.66
N TYR A 216 32.58 -13.00 -7.71
CA TYR A 216 33.33 -14.27 -7.62
C TYR A 216 33.87 -14.61 -9.01
N ILE A 217 34.84 -13.83 -9.48
CA ILE A 217 35.86 -14.30 -10.42
C ILE A 217 37.19 -13.79 -9.87
N ILE A 218 37.85 -14.60 -9.03
CA ILE A 218 39.29 -14.94 -9.05
C ILE A 218 39.41 -16.36 -8.50
#